data_AF-A0A927BRZ4-F1
#
_entry.id   AF-A0A927BRZ4-F1
#
_cell.length_a   1.000
_cell.length_b   1.000
_cell.length_c   1.000
_cell.angle_alpha   90.00
_cell.angle_beta   90.00
_cell.angle_gamma   90.00
#
_symmetry.space_group_name_H-M   'P 1'
#
loop_
_entity.id
_entity.type
_entity.pdbx_description
1 polymer ?
#
loop_
_entity_poly.entity_id
_entity_poly.type
_entity_poly.pdbx_seq_one_letter_code
_entity_poly.pdbx_strand_id
1 'polypeptide(L)'
;MYEQGQTVIQLMEQLAPKHYAVEGDKIGLQLGTLQKQVQKVLVALDVTEAVVEEAIDTGAELIIAHHAIIYRPLARLDTSTPAGRLYEKLIKHDIAVYIAHTNLDVAPGGINDWMAEMLGLEQTKVLDELQRDKLYKLVCYVPAEHQRSLQQAIWQAGAGALGDYSCCSYVSEGMGSFLPGAQARPHIGAPGQLERVAEARIETIVPHSIHRRVVQAMRKAHPYEEPAYDLIALQQEGQAYGLGRVGRLAEAITLGELAERAKQAFGVPALRLTGDPQRLVRRIAVLGGSGGRYVRHALMSGADVLVTGDLDYHTAHDAAAAGLALLDPGHNIEKLMKPRVAEWLNAQLQKRGSATVAAASQIDTEPFVFC
;
A
#
# COMPACT_ATOMS: atom_id res chain seq x y z
N MET A 1 19.22 5.26 18.10
CA MET A 1 18.73 6.66 18.03
C MET A 1 17.27 6.60 17.59
N TYR A 2 16.42 7.49 18.09
CA TYR A 2 15.02 7.56 17.65
C TYR A 2 14.90 8.26 16.30
N GLU A 3 13.89 7.90 15.53
CA GLU A 3 13.61 8.45 14.20
C GLU A 3 12.77 9.72 14.30
N GLN A 4 12.89 10.58 13.29
CA GLN A 4 11.98 11.70 13.10
C GLN A 4 10.62 11.18 12.62
N GLY A 5 9.54 11.87 12.98
CA GLY A 5 8.19 11.54 12.52
C GLY A 5 8.09 11.45 10.98
N GLN A 6 8.83 12.28 10.24
CA GLN A 6 8.86 12.17 8.77
C GLN A 6 9.42 10.83 8.30
N THR A 7 10.48 10.31 8.95
CA THR A 7 11.06 9.03 8.55
C THR A 7 10.05 7.91 8.76
N VAL A 8 9.37 7.90 9.91
CA VAL A 8 8.33 6.90 10.21
C VAL A 8 7.23 6.92 9.15
N ILE A 9 6.75 8.11 8.79
CA ILE A 9 5.71 8.25 7.76
C ILE A 9 6.21 7.90 6.36
N GLN A 10 7.47 8.22 6.02
CA GLN A 10 8.06 7.76 4.76
C GLN A 10 8.15 6.24 4.68
N LEU A 11 8.36 5.55 5.80
CA LEU A 11 8.25 4.09 5.85
C LEU A 11 6.79 3.69 5.60
N MET A 12 5.82 4.24 6.34
CA MET A 12 4.39 3.94 6.11
C MET A 12 3.97 4.13 4.64
N GLU A 13 4.45 5.20 3.99
CA GLU A 13 4.18 5.50 2.58
C GLU A 13 4.90 4.57 1.59
N GLN A 14 5.85 3.73 2.03
CA GLN A 14 6.37 2.62 1.21
C GLN A 14 5.40 1.44 1.17
N LEU A 15 4.68 1.18 2.27
CA LEU A 15 3.62 0.16 2.32
C LEU A 15 2.37 0.67 1.58
N ALA A 16 1.91 1.87 1.94
CA ALA A 16 0.71 2.48 1.39
C ALA A 16 0.99 3.88 0.83
N PRO A 17 1.58 3.99 -0.37
CA PRO A 17 1.80 5.27 -1.05
C PRO A 17 0.53 6.13 -1.14
N LYS A 18 0.66 7.44 -0.94
CA LYS A 18 -0.50 8.37 -0.99
C LYS A 18 -1.28 8.33 -2.31
N HIS A 19 -0.60 8.09 -3.42
CA HIS A 19 -1.23 8.02 -4.75
C HIS A 19 -2.08 6.74 -4.95
N TYR A 20 -2.10 5.82 -3.97
CA TYR A 20 -3.03 4.71 -3.96
C TYR A 20 -4.41 5.06 -3.41
N ALA A 21 -4.55 6.17 -2.69
CA ALA A 21 -5.84 6.57 -2.15
C ALA A 21 -6.84 6.90 -3.26
N VAL A 22 -8.10 6.54 -3.02
CA VAL A 22 -9.24 6.90 -3.86
C VAL A 22 -9.36 8.42 -3.95
N GLU A 23 -9.78 8.92 -5.10
CA GLU A 23 -9.94 10.36 -5.32
C GLU A 23 -10.84 11.00 -4.24
N GLY A 24 -10.35 12.10 -3.66
CA GLY A 24 -11.07 12.87 -2.65
C GLY A 24 -10.93 12.36 -1.21
N ASP A 25 -10.27 11.24 -0.99
CA ASP A 25 -10.06 10.66 0.35
C ASP A 25 -9.22 11.57 1.27
N LYS A 26 -9.40 11.43 2.58
CA LYS A 26 -8.80 12.27 3.62
C LYS A 26 -7.67 11.53 4.34
N ILE A 27 -6.54 11.42 3.65
CA ILE A 27 -5.32 10.77 4.17
C ILE A 27 -4.25 11.79 4.59
N GLY A 28 -3.17 11.29 5.20
CA GLY A 28 -2.02 12.10 5.56
C GLY A 28 -2.05 12.62 7.00
N LEU A 29 -1.14 13.54 7.31
CA LEU A 29 -1.10 14.19 8.63
C LEU A 29 -2.34 15.08 8.80
N GLN A 30 -3.17 14.77 9.80
CA GLN A 30 -4.39 15.54 10.10
C GLN A 30 -4.24 16.44 11.32
N LEU A 31 -3.38 16.08 12.27
CA LEU A 31 -3.16 16.86 13.49
C LEU A 31 -1.69 16.73 13.95
N GLY A 32 -1.12 17.84 14.44
CA GLY A 32 0.21 17.89 15.03
C GLY A 32 1.33 18.16 14.00
N THR A 33 2.56 17.80 14.36
CA THR A 33 3.74 17.95 13.50
C THR A 33 4.55 16.66 13.47
N LEU A 34 5.16 16.38 12.31
CA LEU A 34 6.12 15.28 12.16
C LEU A 34 7.56 15.74 12.43
N GLN A 35 7.82 17.06 12.57
CA GLN A 35 9.15 17.64 12.81
C GLN A 35 9.58 17.46 14.28
N LYS A 36 9.53 16.23 14.75
CA LYS A 36 9.90 15.83 16.10
C LYS A 36 10.39 14.39 16.12
N GLN A 37 11.24 14.07 17.10
CA GLN A 37 11.61 12.68 17.36
C GLN A 37 10.40 11.91 17.86
N VAL A 38 10.25 10.68 17.41
CA VAL A 38 9.18 9.78 17.80
C VAL A 38 9.82 8.54 18.40
N GLN A 39 9.57 8.28 19.69
CA GLN A 39 10.03 7.07 20.36
C GLN A 39 9.05 5.94 20.15
N LYS A 40 7.75 6.25 20.22
CA LYS A 40 6.68 5.28 20.12
C LYS A 40 5.58 5.74 19.17
N VAL A 41 5.21 4.82 18.28
CA VAL A 41 4.10 4.96 17.35
C VAL A 41 2.98 4.06 17.83
N LEU A 42 1.76 4.58 17.93
CA LEU A 42 0.57 3.76 18.15
C LEU A 42 -0.18 3.57 16.83
N VAL A 43 -0.46 2.33 16.45
CA VAL A 43 -1.23 1.99 15.26
C VAL A 43 -2.66 1.66 15.66
N ALA A 44 -3.65 2.36 15.11
CA ALA A 44 -5.06 2.24 15.49
C ALA A 44 -5.97 2.11 14.28
N LEU A 45 -7.15 1.50 14.43
CA LEU A 45 -8.19 1.54 13.39
C LEU A 45 -8.88 2.91 13.45
N ASP A 46 -9.57 3.15 14.57
CA ASP A 46 -10.23 4.40 14.91
C ASP A 46 -9.46 5.12 16.01
N VAL A 47 -9.36 6.44 15.93
CA VAL A 47 -8.84 7.26 17.05
C VAL A 47 -10.05 7.67 17.89
N THR A 48 -10.38 6.86 18.89
CA THR A 48 -11.39 7.19 19.90
C THR A 48 -10.74 7.84 21.12
N GLU A 49 -11.54 8.37 22.05
CA GLU A 49 -11.01 8.94 23.30
C GLU A 49 -10.18 7.92 24.09
N ALA A 50 -10.60 6.65 24.12
CA ALA A 50 -9.84 5.57 24.77
C ALA A 50 -8.51 5.25 24.07
N VAL A 51 -8.43 5.36 22.75
CA VAL A 51 -7.15 5.22 22.01
C VAL A 51 -6.22 6.39 22.28
N VAL A 52 -6.75 7.60 22.44
CA VAL A 52 -5.92 8.75 22.85
C VAL A 52 -5.38 8.56 24.26
N GLU A 53 -6.19 8.08 25.21
CA GLU A 53 -5.69 7.74 26.55
C GLU A 53 -4.61 6.65 26.50
N GLU A 54 -4.80 5.59 25.70
CA GLU A 54 -3.76 4.57 25.50
C GLU A 54 -2.47 5.18 24.95
N ALA A 55 -2.55 6.11 23.99
CA ALA A 55 -1.39 6.80 23.45
C ALA A 55 -0.68 7.64 24.52
N ILE A 56 -1.43 8.32 25.39
CA ILE A 56 -0.89 9.10 26.50
C ILE A 56 -0.19 8.18 27.52
N ASP A 57 -0.89 7.13 27.98
CA ASP A 57 -0.40 6.19 28.99
C ASP A 57 0.85 5.44 28.52
N THR A 58 0.90 5.13 27.22
CA THR A 58 2.06 4.46 26.64
C THR A 58 3.16 5.43 26.19
N GLY A 59 2.92 6.73 26.21
CA GLY A 59 3.87 7.76 25.77
C GLY A 59 4.13 7.73 24.26
N ALA A 60 3.12 7.45 23.44
CA ALA A 60 3.21 7.50 21.99
C ALA A 60 3.10 8.94 21.48
N GLU A 61 4.09 9.40 20.71
CA GLU A 61 4.11 10.77 20.15
C GLU A 61 3.43 10.87 18.77
N LEU A 62 3.12 9.72 18.15
CA LEU A 62 2.49 9.60 16.84
C LEU A 62 1.47 8.45 16.83
N ILE A 63 0.26 8.75 16.37
CA ILE A 63 -0.76 7.76 16.02
C ILE A 63 -0.81 7.64 14.48
N ILE A 64 -0.72 6.40 13.97
CA ILE A 64 -1.04 6.06 12.58
C ILE A 64 -2.38 5.35 12.59
N ALA A 65 -3.42 5.95 12.00
CA ALA A 65 -4.77 5.41 12.01
C ALA A 65 -5.30 5.09 10.61
N HIS A 66 -6.26 4.16 10.51
CA HIS A 66 -6.96 3.90 9.25
C HIS A 66 -8.00 4.98 8.97
N HIS A 67 -8.88 5.23 9.95
CA HIS A 67 -10.01 6.13 9.79
C HIS A 67 -9.67 7.56 10.17
N ALA A 68 -10.07 8.48 9.30
CA ALA A 68 -9.82 9.90 9.45
C ALA A 68 -10.48 10.49 10.70
N ILE A 69 -9.69 11.21 11.52
CA ILE A 69 -10.22 11.99 12.64
C ILE A 69 -10.89 13.29 12.19
N ILE A 70 -10.53 13.80 11.01
CA ILE A 70 -11.14 14.94 10.33
C ILE A 70 -11.57 14.47 8.94
N TYR A 71 -12.71 13.80 8.86
CA TYR A 71 -13.28 13.36 7.58
C TYR A 71 -14.02 14.49 6.84
N ARG A 72 -14.66 15.38 7.60
CA ARG A 72 -15.30 16.61 7.08
C ARG A 72 -14.54 17.84 7.58
N PRO A 73 -14.39 18.89 6.76
CA PRO A 73 -13.75 20.13 7.20
C PRO A 73 -14.39 20.67 8.50
N LEU A 74 -13.55 21.04 9.47
CA LEU A 74 -14.02 21.58 10.75
C LEU A 74 -14.50 23.02 10.56
N ALA A 75 -15.75 23.29 10.89
CA ALA A 75 -16.28 24.67 10.92
C ALA A 75 -15.78 25.45 12.13
N ARG A 76 -15.54 24.77 13.26
CA ARG A 76 -14.98 25.29 14.51
C ARG A 76 -14.38 24.15 15.34
N LEU A 77 -13.50 24.47 16.29
CA LEU A 77 -13.00 23.53 17.30
C LEU A 77 -13.69 23.83 18.63
N ASP A 78 -14.74 23.07 18.92
CA ASP A 78 -15.57 23.21 20.13
C ASP A 78 -15.25 22.07 21.10
N THR A 79 -14.41 22.36 22.11
CA THR A 79 -13.93 21.37 23.08
C THR A 79 -15.02 20.85 24.03
N SER A 80 -16.25 21.38 23.97
CA SER A 80 -17.38 20.78 24.68
C SER A 80 -17.92 19.52 23.97
N THR A 81 -17.65 19.36 22.67
CA THR A 81 -18.10 18.22 21.86
C THR A 81 -17.15 17.02 21.99
N PRO A 82 -17.61 15.77 21.75
CA PRO A 82 -16.74 14.59 21.78
C PRO A 82 -15.51 14.70 20.86
N ALA A 83 -15.71 15.12 19.61
CA ALA A 83 -14.61 15.33 18.67
C ALA A 83 -13.66 16.45 19.13
N GLY A 84 -14.21 17.56 19.64
CA GLY A 84 -13.39 18.65 20.16
C GLY A 84 -12.54 18.27 21.37
N ARG A 85 -13.08 17.49 22.32
CA ARG A 85 -12.29 16.95 23.44
C ARG A 85 -11.16 16.04 22.97
N LEU A 86 -11.43 15.21 21.97
CA LEU A 86 -10.42 14.36 21.36
C LEU A 86 -9.28 15.18 20.75
N TYR A 87 -9.60 16.21 19.95
CA TYR A 87 -8.59 17.11 19.39
C TYR A 87 -7.83 17.87 20.47
N GLU A 88 -8.53 18.35 21.50
CA GLU A 88 -7.90 19.05 22.64
C GLU A 88 -6.86 18.18 23.33
N LYS A 89 -7.17 16.91 23.62
CA LYS A 89 -6.22 15.97 24.22
C LYS A 89 -5.01 15.73 23.33
N LEU A 90 -5.23 15.43 22.05
CA LEU A 90 -4.13 15.23 21.10
C LEU A 90 -3.21 16.45 21.02
N ILE A 91 -3.77 17.67 21.01
CA ILE A 91 -2.99 18.91 20.97
C ILE A 91 -2.22 19.12 22.28
N LYS A 92 -2.88 18.99 23.44
CA LYS A 92 -2.28 19.25 24.76
C LYS A 92 -1.17 18.26 25.11
N HIS A 93 -1.25 17.04 24.60
CA HIS A 93 -0.25 15.99 24.82
C HIS A 93 0.79 15.90 23.69
N ASP A 94 0.74 16.82 22.71
CA ASP A 94 1.59 16.81 21.51
C ASP A 94 1.64 15.42 20.85
N ILE A 95 0.48 14.89 20.49
CA ILE A 95 0.36 13.61 19.76
C ILE A 95 -0.03 13.93 18.32
N ALA A 96 0.83 13.55 17.37
CA ALA A 96 0.52 13.70 15.96
C ALA A 96 -0.40 12.58 15.48
N VAL A 97 -1.29 12.84 14.52
CA VAL A 97 -2.17 11.83 13.93
C VAL A 97 -2.03 11.82 12.41
N TYR A 98 -1.61 10.67 11.88
CA TYR A 98 -1.46 10.41 10.46
C TYR A 98 -2.45 9.35 9.99
N ILE A 99 -3.10 9.58 8.86
CA ILE A 99 -4.14 8.70 8.31
C ILE A 99 -3.64 7.94 7.09
N ALA A 100 -3.78 6.62 7.13
CA ALA A 100 -3.60 5.69 6.01
C ALA A 100 -4.92 4.91 5.80
N HIS A 101 -5.81 5.49 5.01
CA HIS A 101 -7.16 5.01 4.75
C HIS A 101 -7.19 4.18 3.45
N THR A 102 -7.85 4.66 2.39
CA THR A 102 -8.00 3.88 1.15
C THR A 102 -6.69 3.54 0.44
N ASN A 103 -5.61 4.29 0.69
CA ASN A 103 -4.29 3.90 0.19
C ASN A 103 -3.81 2.56 0.78
N LEU A 104 -4.18 2.24 2.02
CA LEU A 104 -3.86 0.95 2.65
C LEU A 104 -4.81 -0.16 2.17
N ASP A 105 -6.05 0.16 1.81
CA ASP A 105 -6.98 -0.81 1.20
C ASP A 105 -6.55 -1.25 -0.19
N VAL A 106 -5.99 -0.30 -0.95
CA VAL A 106 -5.53 -0.48 -2.33
C VAL A 106 -4.14 -1.14 -2.39
N ALA A 107 -3.28 -0.89 -1.40
CA ALA A 107 -1.90 -1.34 -1.39
C ALA A 107 -1.74 -2.85 -1.56
N PRO A 108 -0.77 -3.33 -2.37
CA PRO A 108 -0.30 -4.70 -2.30
C PRO A 108 0.27 -5.00 -0.91
N GLY A 109 -0.19 -6.08 -0.29
CA GLY A 109 0.12 -6.39 1.11
C GLY A 109 -0.60 -5.49 2.10
N GLY A 110 -1.72 -4.88 1.68
CA GLY A 110 -2.61 -4.09 2.52
C GLY A 110 -3.78 -4.89 3.09
N ILE A 111 -4.81 -4.18 3.57
CA ILE A 111 -5.94 -4.77 4.32
C ILE A 111 -6.62 -5.91 3.56
N ASN A 112 -6.96 -5.69 2.29
CA ASN A 112 -7.69 -6.69 1.50
C ASN A 112 -6.86 -7.92 1.14
N ASP A 113 -5.52 -7.78 1.06
CA ASP A 113 -4.62 -8.93 0.88
C ASP A 113 -4.54 -9.76 2.17
N TRP A 114 -4.42 -9.11 3.32
CA TRP A 114 -4.43 -9.81 4.61
C TRP A 114 -5.76 -10.52 4.86
N MET A 115 -6.90 -9.90 4.52
CA MET A 115 -8.21 -10.55 4.63
C MET A 115 -8.31 -11.78 3.72
N ALA A 116 -7.82 -11.67 2.47
CA ALA A 116 -7.80 -12.78 1.54
C ALA A 116 -6.91 -13.94 2.03
N GLU A 117 -5.72 -13.63 2.57
CA GLU A 117 -4.83 -14.60 3.21
C GLU A 117 -5.53 -15.32 4.38
N MET A 118 -6.17 -14.56 5.27
CA MET A 118 -6.84 -15.10 6.45
C MET A 118 -8.04 -16.01 6.11
N LEU A 119 -8.70 -15.78 4.97
CA LEU A 119 -9.76 -16.65 4.45
C LEU A 119 -9.23 -17.88 3.69
N GLY A 120 -7.92 -17.93 3.41
CA GLY A 120 -7.26 -18.99 2.66
C GLY A 120 -7.50 -18.89 1.15
N LEU A 121 -7.61 -17.66 0.62
CA LEU A 121 -7.80 -17.43 -0.81
C LEU A 121 -6.47 -17.55 -1.56
N GLU A 122 -6.47 -18.31 -2.64
CA GLU A 122 -5.36 -18.42 -3.57
C GLU A 122 -5.65 -17.66 -4.87
N GLN A 123 -4.57 -17.35 -5.61
CA GLN A 123 -4.64 -16.72 -6.94
C GLN A 123 -5.48 -15.44 -6.94
N THR A 124 -5.28 -14.62 -5.91
CA THR A 124 -6.04 -13.39 -5.71
C THR A 124 -5.77 -12.38 -6.83
N LYS A 125 -6.82 -11.68 -7.21
CA LYS A 125 -6.77 -10.52 -8.11
C LYS A 125 -7.52 -9.37 -7.45
N VAL A 126 -7.25 -8.15 -7.90
CA VAL A 126 -8.00 -6.96 -7.50
C VAL A 126 -9.47 -7.15 -7.89
N LEU A 127 -10.40 -6.80 -6.99
CA LEU A 127 -11.84 -6.90 -7.25
C LEU A 127 -12.35 -5.71 -8.07
N ASP A 128 -11.98 -4.49 -7.66
CA ASP A 128 -12.27 -3.26 -8.39
C ASP A 128 -10.96 -2.54 -8.73
N GLU A 129 -10.57 -2.59 -10.00
CA GLU A 129 -9.33 -2.01 -10.49
C GLU A 129 -9.46 -0.49 -10.66
N LEU A 130 -8.75 0.26 -9.81
CA LEU A 130 -8.77 1.73 -9.84
C LEU A 130 -7.68 2.30 -10.74
N GLN A 131 -6.53 1.64 -10.76
CA GLN A 131 -5.37 2.08 -11.53
C GLN A 131 -4.45 0.92 -11.89
N ARG A 132 -3.65 1.13 -12.94
CA ARG A 132 -2.58 0.22 -13.36
C ARG A 132 -1.28 1.00 -13.45
N ASP A 133 -0.18 0.41 -12.98
CA ASP A 133 1.12 1.05 -13.17
C ASP A 133 1.42 1.18 -14.67
N LYS A 134 1.99 2.31 -15.05
CA LYS A 134 2.50 2.50 -16.41
C LYS A 134 3.90 1.95 -16.46
N LEU A 135 4.27 1.31 -17.57
CA LEU A 135 5.60 0.75 -17.75
C LEU A 135 6.41 1.61 -18.70
N TYR A 136 7.69 1.77 -18.38
CA TYR A 136 8.70 2.32 -19.27
C TYR A 136 9.75 1.27 -19.59
N LYS A 137 10.34 1.38 -20.77
CA LYS A 137 11.64 0.78 -21.07
C LYS A 137 12.70 1.84 -20.79
N LEU A 138 13.54 1.61 -19.79
CA LEU A 138 14.78 2.38 -19.61
C LEU A 138 15.81 1.79 -20.56
N VAL A 139 16.40 2.65 -21.41
CA VAL A 139 17.56 2.34 -22.23
C VAL A 139 18.68 3.27 -21.79
N CYS A 140 19.86 2.74 -21.48
CA CYS A 140 21.05 3.55 -21.19
C CYS A 140 22.27 2.97 -21.89
N TYR A 141 23.26 3.82 -22.10
CA TYR A 141 24.48 3.51 -22.86
C TYR A 141 25.67 3.77 -21.95
N VAL A 142 26.56 2.79 -21.80
CA VAL A 142 27.67 2.85 -20.85
C VAL A 142 28.92 2.18 -21.44
N PRO A 143 30.15 2.64 -21.14
CA PRO A 143 31.36 1.90 -21.46
C PRO A 143 31.29 0.45 -20.99
N ALA A 144 31.79 -0.48 -21.81
CA ALA A 144 31.71 -1.92 -21.54
C ALA A 144 32.27 -2.31 -20.14
N GLU A 145 33.33 -1.63 -19.68
CA GLU A 145 33.95 -1.86 -18.38
C GLU A 145 33.05 -1.49 -17.18
N HIS A 146 32.09 -0.57 -17.37
CA HIS A 146 31.16 -0.07 -16.35
C HIS A 146 29.76 -0.71 -16.46
N GLN A 147 29.55 -1.62 -17.41
CA GLN A 147 28.26 -2.26 -17.66
C GLN A 147 27.70 -2.94 -16.40
N ARG A 148 28.50 -3.79 -15.75
CA ARG A 148 28.03 -4.63 -14.63
C ARG A 148 27.65 -3.81 -13.40
N SER A 149 28.45 -2.79 -13.07
CA SER A 149 28.18 -1.91 -11.93
C SER A 149 26.92 -1.09 -12.15
N LEU A 150 26.70 -0.59 -13.37
CA LEU A 150 25.49 0.15 -13.72
C LEU A 150 24.24 -0.73 -13.66
N GLN A 151 24.28 -1.94 -14.23
CA GLN A 151 23.16 -2.90 -14.14
C GLN A 151 22.80 -3.20 -12.69
N GLN A 152 23.79 -3.45 -11.84
CA GLN A 152 23.57 -3.74 -10.43
C GLN A 152 22.89 -2.57 -9.70
N ALA A 153 23.32 -1.33 -9.95
CA ALA A 153 22.69 -0.15 -9.36
C ALA A 153 21.23 0.02 -9.81
N ILE A 154 20.96 -0.22 -11.09
CA ILE A 154 19.61 -0.15 -11.68
C ILE A 154 18.69 -1.23 -11.07
N TRP A 155 19.17 -2.47 -10.93
CA TRP A 155 18.40 -3.55 -10.33
C TRP A 155 18.16 -3.36 -8.83
N GLN A 156 19.16 -2.89 -8.08
CA GLN A 156 19.01 -2.55 -6.67
C GLN A 156 17.97 -1.44 -6.44
N ALA A 157 17.79 -0.55 -7.43
CA ALA A 157 16.73 0.45 -7.43
C ALA A 157 15.34 -0.10 -7.82
N GLY A 158 15.24 -1.39 -8.17
CA GLY A 158 13.99 -2.12 -8.41
C GLY A 158 13.59 -2.30 -9.88
N ALA A 159 14.42 -1.87 -10.83
CA ALA A 159 14.14 -2.11 -12.25
C ALA A 159 14.32 -3.58 -12.64
N GLY A 160 13.62 -4.01 -13.69
CA GLY A 160 13.73 -5.38 -14.20
C GLY A 160 12.98 -6.43 -13.38
N ALA A 161 12.01 -6.02 -12.56
CA ALA A 161 11.09 -6.94 -11.90
C ALA A 161 9.89 -7.23 -12.83
N LEU A 162 9.65 -8.50 -13.14
CA LEU A 162 8.58 -8.98 -14.03
C LEU A 162 8.03 -10.31 -13.49
N GLY A 163 6.82 -10.29 -12.94
CA GLY A 163 6.26 -11.47 -12.27
C GLY A 163 7.20 -11.97 -11.19
N ASP A 164 7.53 -13.26 -11.22
CA ASP A 164 8.43 -13.91 -10.26
C ASP A 164 9.93 -13.73 -10.59
N TYR A 165 10.26 -12.99 -11.66
CA TYR A 165 11.63 -12.74 -12.08
C TYR A 165 12.11 -11.36 -11.65
N SER A 166 13.37 -11.27 -11.26
CA SER A 166 14.05 -10.03 -10.88
C SER A 166 15.35 -9.86 -11.69
N CYS A 167 15.91 -8.66 -11.65
CA CYS A 167 17.16 -8.32 -12.34
C CYS A 167 17.10 -8.57 -13.87
N CYS A 168 15.91 -8.46 -14.48
CA CYS A 168 15.76 -8.63 -15.93
C CYS A 168 16.32 -7.41 -16.67
N SER A 169 17.29 -7.62 -17.55
CA SER A 169 17.72 -6.62 -18.54
C SER A 169 18.27 -7.32 -19.78
N TYR A 170 18.23 -6.65 -20.91
CA TYR A 170 18.87 -7.07 -22.14
C TYR A 170 20.05 -6.14 -22.44
N VAL A 171 21.13 -6.70 -22.96
CA VAL A 171 22.35 -5.96 -23.29
C VAL A 171 22.73 -6.23 -24.73
N SER A 172 23.07 -5.17 -25.45
CA SER A 172 23.62 -5.22 -26.80
C SER A 172 24.86 -4.33 -26.88
N GLU A 173 25.88 -4.75 -27.59
CA GLU A 173 27.09 -3.97 -27.82
C GLU A 173 26.93 -3.05 -29.04
N GLY A 174 27.56 -1.88 -28.97
CA GLY A 174 27.52 -0.89 -30.04
C GLY A 174 28.69 0.10 -29.96
N MET A 175 28.69 1.06 -30.88
CA MET A 175 29.66 2.15 -30.92
C MET A 175 28.94 3.47 -30.67
N GLY A 176 29.25 4.12 -29.55
CA GLY A 176 28.84 5.49 -29.26
C GLY A 176 29.80 6.48 -29.89
N SER A 177 29.29 7.66 -30.28
CA SER A 177 30.14 8.77 -30.74
C SER A 177 29.67 10.09 -30.17
N PHE A 178 30.61 10.91 -29.71
CA PHE A 178 30.32 12.23 -29.16
C PHE A 178 31.49 13.18 -29.41
N LEU A 179 31.20 14.48 -29.46
CA LEU A 179 32.19 15.55 -29.57
C LEU A 179 32.08 16.42 -28.31
N PRO A 180 32.99 16.29 -27.33
CA PRO A 180 32.91 17.07 -26.12
C PRO A 180 33.09 18.55 -26.42
N GLY A 181 32.17 19.39 -25.90
CA GLY A 181 32.27 20.85 -26.03
C GLY A 181 33.48 21.41 -25.27
N ALA A 182 33.83 22.67 -25.53
CA ALA A 182 35.02 23.31 -24.94
C ALA A 182 35.04 23.36 -23.40
N GLN A 183 33.87 23.29 -22.76
CA GLN A 183 33.73 23.30 -21.29
C GLN A 183 33.48 21.90 -20.70
N ALA A 184 33.33 20.87 -21.53
CA ALA A 184 33.05 19.51 -21.08
C ALA A 184 34.26 18.91 -20.35
N ARG A 185 33.99 18.08 -19.34
CA ARG A 185 34.99 17.28 -18.63
C ARG A 185 34.70 15.80 -18.88
N PRO A 186 34.91 15.32 -20.12
CA PRO A 186 34.53 13.96 -20.48
C PRO A 186 35.32 12.94 -19.67
N HIS A 187 34.66 11.84 -19.29
CA HIS A 187 35.34 10.70 -18.67
C HIS A 187 36.30 10.01 -19.65
N ILE A 188 35.96 10.02 -20.95
CA ILE A 188 36.74 9.43 -22.04
C ILE A 188 36.91 10.49 -23.14
N GLY A 189 38.15 10.74 -23.56
CA GLY A 189 38.47 11.64 -24.67
C GLY A 189 38.83 13.08 -24.28
N ALA A 190 38.91 13.97 -25.27
CA ALA A 190 39.29 15.37 -25.07
C ALA A 190 38.32 16.39 -25.72
N PRO A 191 38.14 17.60 -25.13
CA PRO A 191 37.37 18.67 -25.75
C PRO A 191 37.78 18.99 -27.19
N GLY A 192 36.77 19.09 -28.08
CA GLY A 192 36.97 19.40 -29.49
C GLY A 192 37.43 18.24 -30.39
N GLN A 193 37.54 17.01 -29.86
CA GLN A 193 37.86 15.82 -30.64
C GLN A 193 36.66 14.87 -30.71
N LEU A 194 36.37 14.34 -31.91
CA LEU A 194 35.29 13.37 -32.08
C LEU A 194 35.76 12.02 -31.53
N GLU A 195 35.10 11.59 -30.46
CA GLU A 195 35.39 10.31 -29.82
C GLU A 195 34.46 9.22 -30.36
N ARG A 196 34.97 8.00 -30.40
CA ARG A 196 34.21 6.78 -30.69
C ARG A 196 34.56 5.72 -29.66
N VAL A 197 33.56 5.23 -28.94
CA VAL A 197 33.76 4.34 -27.79
C VAL A 197 32.86 3.11 -27.94
N ALA A 198 33.42 1.94 -27.63
CA ALA A 198 32.63 0.72 -27.50
C ALA A 198 31.75 0.81 -26.25
N GLU A 199 30.44 0.74 -26.44
CA GLU A 199 29.44 0.89 -25.38
C GLU A 199 28.50 -0.31 -25.33
N ALA A 200 28.03 -0.61 -24.12
CA ALA A 200 26.92 -1.50 -23.87
C ALA A 200 25.63 -0.67 -23.79
N ARG A 201 24.67 -0.99 -24.68
CA ARG A 201 23.28 -0.55 -24.57
C ARG A 201 22.55 -1.51 -23.65
N ILE A 202 22.22 -1.05 -22.46
CA ILE A 202 21.45 -1.78 -21.46
C ILE A 202 20.00 -1.33 -21.56
N GLU A 203 19.08 -2.29 -21.56
CA GLU A 203 17.66 -2.00 -21.54
C GLU A 203 16.89 -2.85 -20.53
N THR A 204 16.00 -2.22 -19.76
CA THR A 204 15.22 -2.88 -18.71
C THR A 204 13.85 -2.23 -18.56
N ILE A 205 12.91 -2.96 -17.97
CA ILE A 205 11.57 -2.43 -17.68
C ILE A 205 11.56 -1.70 -16.34
N VAL A 206 10.79 -0.62 -16.28
CA VAL A 206 10.71 0.24 -15.10
C VAL A 206 9.25 0.69 -14.90
N PRO A 207 8.62 0.34 -13.76
CA PRO A 207 7.32 0.88 -13.40
C PRO A 207 7.37 2.40 -13.15
N HIS A 208 6.30 3.13 -13.50
CA HIS A 208 6.21 4.57 -13.31
C HIS A 208 6.35 4.95 -11.84
N SER A 209 5.81 4.14 -10.92
CA SER A 209 5.94 4.35 -9.48
C SER A 209 7.39 4.50 -8.99
N ILE A 210 8.37 3.86 -9.64
CA ILE A 210 9.78 3.88 -9.20
C ILE A 210 10.75 4.55 -10.19
N HIS A 211 10.27 5.06 -11.33
CA HIS A 211 11.15 5.52 -12.42
C HIS A 211 12.16 6.58 -11.97
N ARG A 212 11.76 7.54 -11.13
CA ARG A 212 12.67 8.60 -10.64
C ARG A 212 13.81 8.04 -9.82
N ARG A 213 13.52 7.08 -8.92
CA ARG A 213 14.52 6.41 -8.09
C ARG A 213 15.51 5.64 -8.96
N VAL A 214 15.00 4.91 -9.96
CA VAL A 214 15.83 4.13 -10.90
C VAL A 214 16.72 5.05 -11.73
N VAL A 215 16.19 6.13 -12.29
CA VAL A 215 16.99 7.11 -13.07
C VAL A 215 18.06 7.77 -12.21
N GLN A 216 17.74 8.11 -10.96
CA GLN A 216 18.72 8.69 -10.03
C GLN A 216 19.83 7.69 -9.69
N ALA A 217 19.50 6.42 -9.44
CA ALA A 217 20.48 5.38 -9.19
C ALA A 217 21.39 5.13 -10.40
N MET A 218 20.79 5.08 -11.61
CA MET A 218 21.52 4.99 -12.87
C MET A 218 22.50 6.15 -13.03
N ARG A 219 22.03 7.40 -12.89
CA ARG A 219 22.88 8.60 -13.00
C ARG A 219 24.04 8.60 -12.01
N LYS A 220 23.79 8.20 -10.76
CA LYS A 220 24.83 8.17 -9.71
C LYS A 220 25.90 7.11 -9.98
N ALA A 221 25.52 5.98 -10.56
CA ALA A 221 26.44 4.88 -10.86
C ALA A 221 27.14 5.04 -12.22
N HIS A 222 26.70 5.98 -13.05
CA HIS A 222 27.24 6.20 -14.38
C HIS A 222 28.60 6.90 -14.35
N PRO A 223 29.59 6.48 -15.18
CA PRO A 223 30.90 7.14 -15.22
C PRO A 223 30.88 8.54 -15.85
N TYR A 224 29.92 8.78 -16.76
CA TYR A 224 29.77 10.09 -17.43
C TYR A 224 29.02 11.08 -16.57
N GLU A 225 29.45 12.35 -16.62
CA GLU A 225 28.78 13.50 -15.99
C GLU A 225 27.34 13.66 -16.50
N GLU A 226 27.16 13.51 -17.81
CA GLU A 226 25.87 13.59 -18.49
C GLU A 226 25.56 12.26 -19.20
N PRO A 227 24.94 11.28 -18.52
CA PRO A 227 24.57 10.01 -19.14
C PRO A 227 23.44 10.17 -20.15
N ALA A 228 23.60 9.58 -21.33
CA ALA A 228 22.52 9.42 -22.30
C ALA A 228 21.61 8.25 -21.90
N TYR A 229 20.30 8.50 -21.85
CA TYR A 229 19.30 7.47 -21.57
C TYR A 229 17.93 7.86 -22.14
N ASP A 230 17.13 6.85 -22.44
CA ASP A 230 15.76 6.99 -22.92
C ASP A 230 14.79 6.31 -21.93
N LEU A 231 13.65 6.96 -21.70
CA LEU A 231 12.49 6.35 -21.04
C LEU A 231 11.35 6.23 -22.05
N ILE A 232 11.20 5.05 -22.63
CA ILE A 232 10.21 4.78 -23.67
C ILE A 232 8.94 4.25 -23.03
N ALA A 233 7.82 4.95 -23.17
CA ALA A 233 6.53 4.49 -22.66
C ALA A 233 6.11 3.20 -23.37
N LEU A 234 5.71 2.19 -22.60
CA LEU A 234 5.22 0.92 -23.11
C LEU A 234 3.69 0.88 -23.09
N GLN A 235 3.11 0.17 -24.06
CA GLN A 235 1.68 -0.14 -24.07
C GLN A 235 1.33 -1.33 -23.15
N GLN A 236 2.34 -2.09 -22.72
CA GLN A 236 2.15 -3.15 -21.74
C GLN A 236 1.70 -2.54 -20.41
N GLU A 237 0.66 -3.14 -19.84
CA GLU A 237 0.16 -2.75 -18.53
C GLU A 237 1.01 -3.35 -17.41
N GLY A 238 1.23 -2.54 -16.37
CA GLY A 238 1.88 -2.97 -15.15
C GLY A 238 0.93 -3.67 -14.18
N GLN A 239 1.33 -3.65 -12.92
CA GLN A 239 0.53 -4.18 -11.83
C GLN A 239 -0.78 -3.38 -11.68
N ALA A 240 -1.89 -4.09 -11.52
CA ALA A 240 -3.17 -3.49 -11.15
C ALA A 240 -3.23 -3.22 -9.65
N TYR A 241 -3.78 -2.06 -9.29
CA TYR A 241 -4.05 -1.66 -7.92
C TYR A 241 -5.52 -1.29 -7.80
N GLY A 242 -6.12 -1.68 -6.69
CA GLY A 242 -7.50 -1.31 -6.42
C GLY A 242 -8.05 -2.00 -5.18
N LEU A 243 -9.37 -1.85 -5.02
CA LEU A 243 -10.07 -2.24 -3.82
C LEU A 243 -10.50 -3.70 -3.87
N GLY A 244 -10.51 -4.33 -2.69
CA GLY A 244 -10.93 -5.71 -2.51
C GLY A 244 -10.03 -6.72 -3.23
N ARG A 245 -10.27 -8.00 -2.92
CA ARG A 245 -9.64 -9.12 -3.61
C ARG A 245 -10.68 -10.15 -3.98
N VAL A 246 -10.51 -10.77 -5.14
CA VAL A 246 -11.24 -11.98 -5.52
C VAL A 246 -10.25 -13.10 -5.75
N GLY A 247 -10.48 -14.23 -5.10
CA GLY A 247 -9.63 -15.41 -5.19
C GLY A 247 -10.45 -16.68 -5.12
N ARG A 248 -9.76 -17.82 -5.06
CA ARG A 248 -10.42 -19.13 -4.95
C ARG A 248 -9.87 -19.92 -3.77
N LEU A 249 -10.75 -20.69 -3.13
CA LEU A 249 -10.33 -21.75 -2.23
C LEU A 249 -9.77 -22.93 -3.04
N ALA A 250 -8.82 -23.66 -2.43
CA ALA A 250 -8.28 -24.89 -2.98
C ALA A 250 -9.41 -25.89 -3.29
N GLU A 251 -10.26 -26.14 -2.30
CA GLU A 251 -11.46 -26.98 -2.37
C GLU A 251 -12.73 -26.18 -2.10
N ALA A 252 -13.84 -26.56 -2.73
CA ALA A 252 -15.14 -25.93 -2.47
C ALA A 252 -15.65 -26.36 -1.10
N ILE A 253 -16.15 -25.41 -0.33
CA ILE A 253 -16.78 -25.64 0.98
C ILE A 253 -18.21 -25.10 0.96
N THR A 254 -19.03 -25.46 1.94
CA THR A 254 -20.36 -24.86 2.09
C THR A 254 -20.26 -23.39 2.54
N LEU A 255 -21.27 -22.58 2.21
CA LEU A 255 -21.34 -21.19 2.66
C LEU A 255 -21.33 -21.08 4.19
N GLY A 256 -21.95 -22.04 4.89
CA GLY A 256 -21.91 -22.13 6.35
C GLY A 256 -20.51 -22.38 6.90
N GLU A 257 -19.73 -23.28 6.29
CA GLU A 257 -18.32 -23.50 6.67
C GLU A 257 -17.46 -22.26 6.41
N LEU A 258 -17.71 -21.54 5.30
CA LEU A 258 -17.03 -20.28 5.03
C LEU A 258 -17.38 -19.22 6.09
N ALA A 259 -18.64 -19.15 6.52
CA ALA A 259 -19.07 -18.24 7.57
C ALA A 259 -18.36 -18.54 8.90
N GLU A 260 -18.28 -19.80 9.32
CA GLU A 260 -17.52 -20.18 10.52
C GLU A 260 -16.03 -19.85 10.39
N ARG A 261 -15.43 -20.11 9.22
CA ARG A 261 -14.05 -19.73 8.93
C ARG A 261 -13.84 -18.22 9.04
N ALA A 262 -14.74 -17.41 8.49
CA ALA A 262 -14.66 -15.96 8.55
C ALA A 262 -14.77 -15.45 9.99
N LYS A 263 -15.69 -16.01 10.80
CA LYS A 263 -15.79 -15.66 12.23
C LYS A 263 -14.50 -15.95 12.99
N GLN A 264 -13.93 -17.13 12.79
CA GLN A 264 -12.66 -17.53 13.43
C GLN A 264 -11.50 -16.66 12.95
N ALA A 265 -11.37 -16.46 11.63
CA ALA A 265 -10.31 -15.68 11.03
C ALA A 265 -10.31 -14.23 11.51
N PHE A 266 -11.47 -13.57 11.51
CA PHE A 266 -11.59 -12.16 11.90
C PHE A 266 -11.84 -11.94 13.40
N GLY A 267 -11.97 -13.01 14.18
CA GLY A 267 -12.20 -12.94 15.62
C GLY A 267 -13.51 -12.23 15.98
N VAL A 268 -14.58 -12.50 15.24
CA VAL A 268 -15.91 -11.90 15.47
C VAL A 268 -16.89 -12.93 16.04
N PRO A 269 -17.74 -12.55 17.02
CA PRO A 269 -18.65 -13.50 17.68
C PRO A 269 -19.77 -13.97 16.76
N ALA A 270 -20.18 -13.12 15.82
CA ALA A 270 -21.26 -13.38 14.87
C ALA A 270 -20.99 -12.66 13.56
N LEU A 271 -21.70 -13.07 12.51
CA LEU A 271 -21.77 -12.38 11.23
C LEU A 271 -23.19 -12.54 10.65
N ARG A 272 -23.57 -11.66 9.72
CA ARG A 272 -24.83 -11.77 8.98
C ARG A 272 -24.57 -12.51 7.67
N LEU A 273 -25.44 -13.44 7.30
CA LEU A 273 -25.32 -14.23 6.08
C LEU A 273 -26.56 -14.06 5.21
N THR A 274 -26.36 -13.87 3.91
CA THR A 274 -27.41 -13.94 2.89
C THR A 274 -27.09 -15.04 1.89
N GLY A 275 -28.01 -15.98 1.68
CA GLY A 275 -27.84 -17.15 0.82
C GLY A 275 -28.17 -18.46 1.54
N ASP A 276 -28.12 -19.58 0.81
CA ASP A 276 -28.28 -20.93 1.39
C ASP A 276 -26.98 -21.39 2.05
N PRO A 277 -26.94 -21.62 3.38
CA PRO A 277 -25.75 -22.11 4.08
C PRO A 277 -25.19 -23.43 3.54
N GLN A 278 -25.99 -24.26 2.88
CA GLN A 278 -25.57 -25.55 2.31
C GLN A 278 -25.00 -25.44 0.89
N ARG A 279 -25.13 -24.27 0.25
CA ARG A 279 -24.57 -24.03 -1.09
C ARG A 279 -23.05 -24.14 -1.06
N LEU A 280 -22.48 -24.87 -2.02
CA LEU A 280 -21.03 -24.90 -2.23
C LEU A 280 -20.54 -23.58 -2.84
N VAL A 281 -19.44 -23.08 -2.29
CA VAL A 281 -18.77 -21.85 -2.68
C VAL A 281 -17.27 -22.10 -2.84
N ARG A 282 -16.67 -21.44 -3.83
CA ARG A 282 -15.23 -21.58 -4.10
C ARG A 282 -14.57 -20.26 -4.46
N ARG A 283 -15.22 -19.41 -5.26
CA ARG A 283 -14.70 -18.10 -5.62
C ARG A 283 -15.25 -17.07 -4.65
N ILE A 284 -14.36 -16.39 -3.93
CA ILE A 284 -14.74 -15.48 -2.85
C ILE A 284 -14.16 -14.11 -3.18
N ALA A 285 -15.02 -13.10 -3.14
CA ALA A 285 -14.62 -11.71 -3.10
C ALA A 285 -14.59 -11.24 -1.63
N VAL A 286 -13.59 -10.46 -1.26
CA VAL A 286 -13.45 -9.84 0.06
C VAL A 286 -13.08 -8.39 -0.09
N LEU A 287 -13.76 -7.52 0.66
CA LEU A 287 -13.50 -6.09 0.71
C LEU A 287 -13.78 -5.57 2.13
N GLY A 288 -12.74 -5.06 2.78
CA GLY A 288 -12.84 -4.43 4.11
C GLY A 288 -13.75 -3.19 4.11
N GLY A 289 -14.34 -2.91 5.26
CA GLY A 289 -15.18 -1.72 5.44
C GLY A 289 -16.51 -1.81 4.69
N SER A 290 -16.96 -0.69 4.14
CA SER A 290 -18.28 -0.58 3.49
C SER A 290 -18.23 -0.96 2.01
N GLY A 291 -18.55 -2.22 1.70
CA GLY A 291 -18.42 -2.78 0.36
C GLY A 291 -19.71 -3.03 -0.42
N GLY A 292 -20.87 -2.59 0.09
CA GLY A 292 -22.17 -2.82 -0.59
C GLY A 292 -22.20 -2.34 -2.05
N ARG A 293 -21.53 -1.22 -2.35
CA ARG A 293 -21.39 -0.68 -3.73
C ARG A 293 -20.61 -1.58 -4.70
N TYR A 294 -19.89 -2.59 -4.20
CA TYR A 294 -19.06 -3.50 -5.00
C TYR A 294 -19.73 -4.85 -5.29
N VAL A 295 -21.01 -5.04 -4.92
CA VAL A 295 -21.80 -6.24 -5.27
C VAL A 295 -21.73 -6.53 -6.78
N ARG A 296 -21.83 -5.50 -7.63
CA ARG A 296 -21.72 -5.66 -9.08
C ARG A 296 -20.33 -6.16 -9.52
N HIS A 297 -19.26 -5.67 -8.90
CA HIS A 297 -17.90 -6.12 -9.19
C HIS A 297 -17.69 -7.58 -8.76
N ALA A 298 -18.24 -7.97 -7.60
CA ALA A 298 -18.23 -9.36 -7.14
C ALA A 298 -18.96 -10.28 -8.13
N LEU A 299 -20.16 -9.89 -8.58
CA LEU A 299 -20.91 -10.62 -9.62
C LEU A 299 -20.11 -10.74 -10.93
N MET A 300 -19.54 -9.65 -11.43
CA MET A 300 -18.79 -9.65 -12.69
C MET A 300 -17.49 -10.48 -12.62
N SER A 301 -16.89 -10.58 -11.44
CA SER A 301 -15.74 -11.47 -11.21
C SER A 301 -16.13 -12.95 -11.06
N GLY A 302 -17.43 -13.25 -11.04
CA GLY A 302 -17.98 -14.60 -10.86
C GLY A 302 -17.83 -15.11 -9.44
N ALA A 303 -17.75 -14.23 -8.45
CA ALA A 303 -17.69 -14.62 -7.04
C ALA A 303 -19.00 -15.33 -6.63
N ASP A 304 -18.86 -16.40 -5.86
CA ASP A 304 -19.98 -17.09 -5.22
C ASP A 304 -20.46 -16.30 -4.00
N VAL A 305 -19.52 -15.62 -3.31
CA VAL A 305 -19.73 -14.90 -2.07
C VAL A 305 -18.94 -13.59 -2.07
N LEU A 306 -19.54 -12.51 -1.54
CA LEU A 306 -18.83 -11.30 -1.15
C LEU A 306 -18.79 -11.18 0.39
N VAL A 307 -17.58 -11.07 0.94
CA VAL A 307 -17.32 -10.82 2.36
C VAL A 307 -17.02 -9.33 2.54
N THR A 308 -17.89 -8.59 3.22
CA THR A 308 -17.73 -7.14 3.43
C THR A 308 -18.62 -6.63 4.57
N GLY A 309 -18.32 -5.45 5.13
CA GLY A 309 -19.11 -4.81 6.18
C GLY A 309 -20.15 -3.82 5.66
N ASP A 310 -20.91 -3.27 6.61
CA ASP A 310 -21.91 -2.20 6.42
C ASP A 310 -22.95 -2.47 5.33
N LEU A 311 -23.42 -3.72 5.22
CA LEU A 311 -24.47 -4.07 4.26
C LEU A 311 -25.84 -3.57 4.74
N ASP A 312 -26.48 -2.77 3.89
CA ASP A 312 -27.88 -2.37 4.04
C ASP A 312 -28.85 -3.44 3.49
N TYR A 313 -30.12 -3.31 3.89
CA TYR A 313 -31.15 -4.29 3.57
C TYR A 313 -31.43 -4.45 2.07
N HIS A 314 -31.40 -3.35 1.31
CA HIS A 314 -31.72 -3.39 -0.12
C HIS A 314 -30.56 -3.99 -0.92
N THR A 315 -29.32 -3.62 -0.58
CA THR A 315 -28.13 -4.24 -1.16
C THR A 315 -28.13 -5.76 -0.93
N ALA A 316 -28.55 -6.23 0.25
CA ALA A 316 -28.65 -7.66 0.52
C ALA A 316 -29.71 -8.38 -0.34
N HIS A 317 -30.89 -7.77 -0.52
CA HIS A 317 -31.92 -8.30 -1.42
C HIS A 317 -31.46 -8.36 -2.87
N ASP A 318 -30.82 -7.30 -3.36
CA ASP A 318 -30.34 -7.22 -4.74
C ASP A 318 -29.26 -8.29 -5.01
N ALA A 319 -28.33 -8.48 -4.06
CA ALA A 319 -27.31 -9.53 -4.16
C ALA A 319 -27.94 -10.93 -4.16
N ALA A 320 -28.90 -11.18 -3.26
CA ALA A 320 -29.60 -12.46 -3.19
C ALA A 320 -30.36 -12.78 -4.49
N ALA A 321 -31.08 -11.80 -5.04
CA ALA A 321 -31.79 -11.93 -6.32
C ALA A 321 -30.84 -12.18 -7.50
N ALA A 322 -29.62 -11.63 -7.44
CA ALA A 322 -28.58 -11.87 -8.44
C ALA A 322 -27.80 -13.19 -8.22
N GLY A 323 -28.12 -13.96 -7.18
CA GLY A 323 -27.46 -15.23 -6.87
C GLY A 323 -26.08 -15.08 -6.22
N LEU A 324 -25.73 -13.91 -5.69
CA LEU A 324 -24.51 -13.68 -4.91
C LEU A 324 -24.83 -13.84 -3.42
N ALA A 325 -24.08 -14.69 -2.72
CA ALA A 325 -24.17 -14.75 -1.26
C ALA A 325 -23.37 -13.61 -0.62
N LEU A 326 -23.79 -13.15 0.55
CA LEU A 326 -23.09 -12.12 1.31
C LEU A 326 -22.73 -12.62 2.70
N LEU A 327 -21.53 -12.29 3.17
CA LEU A 327 -21.12 -12.44 4.57
C LEU A 327 -20.73 -11.07 5.13
N ASP A 328 -21.44 -10.63 6.17
CA ASP A 328 -21.18 -9.38 6.88
C ASP A 328 -20.63 -9.64 8.28
N PRO A 329 -19.30 -9.66 8.45
CA PRO A 329 -18.66 -9.80 9.76
C PRO A 329 -18.52 -8.46 10.50
N GLY A 330 -19.13 -7.37 10.02
CA GLY A 330 -18.97 -6.02 10.53
C GLY A 330 -17.79 -5.27 9.90
N HIS A 331 -17.82 -3.94 9.95
CA HIS A 331 -16.75 -3.07 9.43
C HIS A 331 -15.44 -3.25 10.22
N ASN A 332 -15.55 -3.45 11.54
CA ASN A 332 -14.42 -3.48 12.45
C ASN A 332 -13.39 -4.59 12.17
N ILE A 333 -13.68 -5.57 11.30
CA ILE A 333 -12.70 -6.60 10.91
C ILE A 333 -11.39 -6.02 10.35
N GLU A 334 -11.40 -4.78 9.87
CA GLU A 334 -10.20 -4.03 9.49
C GLU A 334 -9.23 -3.80 10.65
N LYS A 335 -9.63 -4.06 11.91
CA LYS A 335 -8.76 -4.06 13.09
C LYS A 335 -7.52 -4.95 12.94
N LEU A 336 -7.57 -5.95 12.06
CA LEU A 336 -6.41 -6.78 11.69
C LEU A 336 -5.23 -5.93 11.19
N MET A 337 -5.49 -4.72 10.65
CA MET A 337 -4.45 -3.82 10.18
C MET A 337 -3.53 -3.37 11.32
N LYS A 338 -4.04 -3.25 12.56
CA LYS A 338 -3.30 -2.69 13.70
C LYS A 338 -2.00 -3.48 13.95
N PRO A 339 -2.04 -4.80 14.21
CA PRO A 339 -0.83 -5.59 14.38
C PRO A 339 0.01 -5.68 13.09
N ARG A 340 -0.61 -5.86 11.92
CA ARG A 340 0.11 -6.05 10.65
C ARG A 340 0.95 -4.82 10.27
N VAL A 341 0.40 -3.61 10.42
CA VAL A 341 1.12 -2.35 10.15
C VAL A 341 2.20 -2.12 11.21
N ALA A 342 1.94 -2.40 12.50
CA ALA A 342 2.94 -2.27 13.55
C ALA A 342 4.13 -3.21 13.32
N GLU A 343 3.89 -4.48 12.99
CA GLU A 343 4.92 -5.46 12.62
C GLU A 343 5.73 -5.00 11.41
N TRP A 344 5.06 -4.54 10.35
CA TRP A 344 5.71 -4.05 9.15
C TRP A 344 6.61 -2.85 9.45
N LEU A 345 6.13 -1.86 10.21
CA LEU A 345 6.90 -0.68 10.60
C LEU A 345 8.11 -1.07 11.45
N ASN A 346 7.93 -1.95 12.44
CA ASN A 346 9.03 -2.42 13.26
C ASN A 346 10.10 -3.13 12.43
N ALA A 347 9.71 -3.96 11.45
CA ALA A 347 10.66 -4.61 10.54
C ALA A 347 11.48 -3.59 9.73
N GLN A 348 10.87 -2.50 9.26
CA GLN A 348 11.60 -1.44 8.55
C GLN A 348 12.48 -0.60 9.48
N LEU A 349 12.01 -0.27 10.69
CA LEU A 349 12.76 0.47 11.70
C LEU A 349 13.99 -0.32 12.18
N GLN A 350 13.86 -1.63 12.35
CA GLN A 350 14.96 -2.54 12.70
C GLN A 350 16.04 -2.57 11.62
N LYS A 351 15.67 -2.65 10.33
CA LYS A 351 16.63 -2.56 9.22
C LYS A 351 17.45 -1.28 9.22
N ARG A 352 16.95 -0.22 9.86
CA ARG A 352 17.62 1.07 10.00
C ARG A 352 18.41 1.22 11.31
N GLY A 353 18.35 0.24 12.21
CA GLY A 353 18.96 0.34 13.55
C GLY A 353 18.28 1.39 14.43
N SER A 354 17.01 1.71 14.17
CA SER A 354 16.25 2.67 14.95
C SER A 354 15.85 2.11 16.32
N ALA A 355 15.79 2.98 17.32
CA ALA A 355 15.21 2.67 18.63
C ALA A 355 13.71 2.98 18.72
N THR A 356 13.13 3.61 17.69
CA THR A 356 11.69 3.86 17.60
C THR A 356 10.94 2.54 17.47
N VAL A 357 9.81 2.41 18.16
CA VAL A 357 8.97 1.22 18.13
C VAL A 357 7.54 1.56 17.73
N ALA A 358 6.88 0.67 17.00
CA ALA A 358 5.46 0.73 16.71
C ALA A 358 4.70 -0.33 17.54
N ALA A 359 3.58 0.07 18.14
CA ALA A 359 2.69 -0.80 18.88
C ALA A 359 1.28 -0.76 18.29
N ALA A 360 0.60 -1.89 18.24
CA ALA A 360 -0.80 -1.96 17.87
C ALA A 360 -1.67 -1.59 19.07
N SER A 361 -2.63 -0.69 18.87
CA SER A 361 -3.63 -0.35 19.88
C SER A 361 -4.43 -1.60 20.30
N GLN A 362 -4.55 -1.79 21.61
CA GLN A 362 -5.29 -2.91 22.21
C GLN A 362 -6.77 -2.58 22.44
N ILE A 363 -7.16 -1.33 22.25
CA ILE A 363 -8.55 -0.90 22.40
C ILE A 363 -9.41 -1.55 21.30
N ASP A 364 -10.49 -2.20 21.73
CA ASP A 364 -11.56 -2.62 20.83
C ASP A 364 -12.45 -1.41 20.53
N THR A 365 -12.59 -1.11 19.25
CA THR A 365 -13.36 0.03 18.74
C THR A 365 -14.64 -0.40 18.04
N GLU A 366 -15.03 -1.67 18.15
CA GLU A 366 -16.32 -2.17 17.66
C GLU A 366 -17.48 -1.49 18.40
N PRO A 367 -18.32 -0.68 17.72
CA PRO A 367 -19.49 -0.08 18.37
C PRO A 367 -20.65 -1.07 18.57
N PHE A 368 -20.68 -2.20 17.88
CA PHE A 368 -21.79 -3.15 17.92
C PHE A 368 -21.56 -4.31 18.89
N VAL A 369 -22.55 -4.56 19.73
CA VAL A 369 -22.61 -5.74 20.60
C VAL A 369 -23.65 -6.70 20.05
N PHE A 370 -23.24 -7.92 19.75
CA PHE A 370 -24.14 -9.01 19.34
C PHE A 370 -24.70 -9.67 20.60
N CYS A 371 -26.01 -9.60 20.79
CA CYS A 371 -26.73 -10.07 21.98
C CYS A 371 -27.42 -11.42 21.81
#